data_AF-A0A1Y2SVK7-F1
#
_entry.id   AF-A0A1Y2SVK7-F1
#
_cell.length_a   1.000
_cell.length_b   1.000
_cell.length_c   1.000
_cell.angle_alpha   90.00
_cell.angle_beta   90.00
_cell.angle_gamma   90.00
#
_symmetry.space_group_name_H-M   'P 1'
#
loop_
_entity.id
_entity.type
_entity.pdbx_description
1 polymer ?
#
loop_
_entity_poly.entity_id
_entity_poly.type
_entity_poly.pdbx_seq_one_letter_code
_entity_poly.pdbx_strand_id
1 'polypeptide(L)' 'MAKSENANVGKVSKPNVFVRIGMFVRQMFQEISKVVAPSGKELLGWSVAVFIFVVLLMLFITSLDFGLGRLMVTLFG' A
#
# COMPACT_ATOMS: atom_id res chain seq x y z
N MET A 1 -32.53 -47.60 26.57
CA MET A 1 -32.85 -46.15 26.51
C MET A 1 -31.92 -45.51 25.50
N ALA A 2 -32.41 -45.32 24.28
CA ALA A 2 -31.70 -44.64 23.21
C ALA A 2 -32.07 -43.15 23.24
N LYS A 3 -31.09 -42.22 23.25
CA LYS A 3 -31.25 -40.90 22.61
C LYS A 3 -29.94 -40.13 22.50
N SER A 4 -29.76 -39.51 21.33
CA SER A 4 -28.86 -38.40 21.03
C SER A 4 -27.43 -38.75 20.58
N GLU A 5 -27.34 -39.65 19.60
CA GLU A 5 -26.36 -39.49 18.54
C GLU A 5 -26.63 -38.14 17.85
N ASN A 6 -25.62 -37.28 17.80
CA ASN A 6 -25.67 -35.94 17.21
C ASN A 6 -25.93 -36.03 15.70
N ALA A 7 -27.20 -36.13 15.34
CA ALA A 7 -27.70 -35.97 13.99
C ALA A 7 -27.65 -34.48 13.60
N ASN A 8 -26.45 -33.98 13.30
CA ASN A 8 -26.25 -32.75 12.54
C ASN A 8 -25.05 -32.86 11.59
N VAL A 9 -24.94 -34.02 10.92
CA VAL A 9 -24.19 -34.10 9.65
C VAL A 9 -25.11 -33.56 8.56
N GLY A 10 -25.25 -32.23 8.53
CA GLY A 10 -26.02 -31.53 7.53
C GLY A 10 -25.40 -31.69 6.14
N LYS A 11 -26.02 -32.55 5.33
CA LYS A 11 -25.98 -32.63 3.85
C LYS A 11 -24.74 -32.02 3.18
N VAL A 12 -23.82 -32.89 2.75
CA VAL A 12 -22.77 -32.57 1.78
C VAL A 12 -23.44 -32.27 0.43
N SER A 13 -23.91 -31.04 0.25
CA SER A 13 -24.29 -30.53 -1.07
C SER A 13 -23.03 -30.47 -1.92
N LYS A 14 -23.12 -31.00 -3.15
CA LYS A 14 -22.08 -30.92 -4.18
C LYS A 14 -21.44 -29.52 -4.16
N PRO A 15 -20.10 -29.39 -4.26
CA PRO A 15 -19.45 -28.09 -4.23
C PRO A 15 -19.97 -27.23 -5.39
N ASN A 16 -20.84 -26.28 -5.05
CA ASN A 16 -21.43 -25.33 -6.01
C ASN A 16 -20.33 -24.38 -6.53
N VAL A 17 -20.49 -23.84 -7.74
CA VAL A 17 -19.58 -22.84 -8.33
C VAL A 17 -19.33 -21.65 -7.38
N PHE A 18 -20.34 -21.30 -6.57
CA PHE A 18 -20.26 -20.29 -5.52
C PHE A 18 -19.29 -20.63 -4.37
N VAL A 19 -19.16 -21.92 -4.01
CA VAL A 19 -18.18 -22.38 -3.00
C VAL A 19 -16.77 -22.21 -3.56
N ARG A 20 -16.58 -22.49 -4.86
CA ARG A 20 -15.29 -22.31 -5.53
C ARG A 20 -14.85 -20.85 -5.53
N ILE A 21 -15.75 -19.94 -5.91
CA ILE A 21 -15.51 -18.49 -5.90
C ILE A 21 -15.22 -17.98 -4.47
N GLY A 22 -15.99 -18.42 -3.48
CA GLY A 22 -15.72 -18.07 -2.08
C GLY A 22 -14.36 -18.55 -1.57
N MET A 23 -13.86 -19.69 -2.07
CA MET A 23 -12.53 -20.21 -1.76
C MET A 23 -11.43 -19.37 -2.42
N PHE A 24 -11.61 -18.93 -3.67
CA PHE A 24 -10.68 -18.04 -4.35
C PHE A 24 -10.56 -16.66 -3.67
N VAL A 25 -11.68 -16.08 -3.24
CA VAL A 25 -11.66 -14.80 -2.51
C VAL A 25 -10.91 -14.93 -1.18
N ARG A 26 -11.13 -16.03 -0.45
CA ARG A 26 -10.37 -16.32 0.78
C ARG A 26 -8.87 -16.46 0.53
N GLN A 27 -8.47 -17.08 -0.58
CA GLN A 27 -7.05 -17.15 -0.99
C GLN A 27 -6.50 -15.76 -1.29
N MET A 28 -7.20 -14.93 -2.07
CA MET A 28 -6.74 -13.56 -2.37
C MET A 28 -6.47 -12.73 -1.11
N PHE A 29 -7.34 -12.81 -0.10
CA PHE A 29 -7.10 -12.13 1.19
C PHE A 29 -5.91 -12.72 1.95
N GLN A 30 -5.70 -14.04 1.89
CA GLN A 30 -4.51 -14.67 2.46
C GLN A 30 -3.24 -14.22 1.76
N GLU A 31 -3.22 -14.14 0.43
CA GLU A 31 -2.10 -13.60 -0.34
C GLU A 31 -1.84 -12.12 -0.03
N ILE A 32 -2.88 -11.29 0.06
CA ILE A 32 -2.73 -9.86 0.39
C ILE A 32 -2.16 -9.69 1.81
N SER A 33 -2.56 -10.53 2.76
CA SER A 33 -2.01 -10.51 4.12
C SER A 33 -0.55 -10.94 4.22
N LYS A 34 -0.01 -11.59 3.18
CA LYS A 34 1.42 -11.94 3.07
C LYS A 34 2.27 -10.79 2.58
N VAL A 35 1.67 -9.75 2.03
CA VAL A 35 2.39 -8.50 1.78
C VAL A 35 2.64 -7.89 3.14
N VAL A 36 3.89 -7.90 3.57
CA VAL A 36 4.31 -7.37 4.88
C VAL A 36 3.84 -5.93 4.97
N ALA A 37 2.78 -5.69 5.75
CA ALA A 37 2.33 -4.34 6.04
C ALA A 37 3.45 -3.69 6.86
N PRO A 38 4.13 -2.68 6.32
CA PRO A 38 5.33 -2.15 6.92
C PRO A 38 5.01 -1.55 8.29
N SER A 39 5.99 -1.61 9.20
CA SER A 39 5.85 -0.95 10.50
C SER A 39 5.70 0.57 10.27
N GLY A 40 4.83 1.23 11.03
CA GLY A 40 4.62 2.69 10.89
C GLY A 40 5.90 3.52 11.08
N LYS A 41 6.91 2.94 11.75
CA LYS A 41 8.24 3.55 11.94
C LYS A 41 9.06 3.58 10.65
N GLU A 42 9.01 2.53 9.84
CA GLU A 42 9.66 2.51 8.53
C GLU A 42 9.02 3.53 7.59
N LEU A 43 7.69 3.60 7.57
CA LEU A 43 6.95 4.59 6.75
C LEU A 43 7.36 6.03 7.06
N LEU A 44 7.57 6.36 8.33
CA LEU A 44 8.10 7.66 8.74
C LEU A 44 9.54 7.87 8.27
N GLY A 45 10.40 6.85 8.38
CA GLY A 45 11.77 6.91 7.84
C GLY A 45 11.81 7.19 6.34
N TRP A 46 11.00 6.49 5.55
CA TRP A 46 10.87 6.72 4.10
C TRP A 46 10.34 8.11 3.79
N SER A 47 9.33 8.58 4.54
CA SER A 47 8.75 9.91 4.35
C SER A 47 9.74 11.02 4.66
N VAL A 48 10.52 10.90 5.75
CA VAL A 48 11.54 11.88 6.14
C VAL A 48 12.68 11.92 5.14
N ALA A 49 13.14 10.77 4.65
CA ALA A 49 14.19 10.71 3.63
C ALA A 49 13.78 11.46 2.35
N VAL A 50 12.54 11.23 1.87
CA VAL A 50 11.98 11.95 0.71
C VAL A 50 11.85 13.44 1.01
N PHE A 51 11.42 13.82 2.20
CA PHE A 51 11.26 15.23 2.58
C PHE A 51 12.59 15.99 2.51
N ILE A 52 13.66 15.41 3.06
CA ILE A 52 15.02 15.98 3.01
C ILE A 52 15.48 16.14 1.55
N PHE A 53 15.24 15.13 0.72
CA PHE A 53 15.59 15.18 -0.70
C PHE A 53 14.86 16.29 -1.47
N VAL A 54 13.55 16.44 -1.24
CA VAL A 54 12.72 17.49 -1.86
C VAL A 54 13.18 18.90 -1.43
N VAL A 55 13.49 19.09 -0.15
CA VAL A 55 13.99 20.38 0.37
C VAL A 55 15.33 20.74 -0.27
N LEU A 56 16.24 19.77 -0.43
CA LEU A 56 17.51 19.99 -1.13
C LEU A 56 17.29 20.45 -2.58
N LEU A 57 16.38 19.80 -3.30
CA LEU A 57 16.05 20.20 -4.67
C LEU A 57 15.40 21.59 -4.73
N MET A 58 14.51 21.93 -3.80
CA MET A 58 13.93 23.27 -3.70
C MET A 58 15.01 24.34 -3.53
N LEU A 59 15.98 24.12 -2.63
CA LEU A 59 17.08 25.07 -2.43
C LEU A 59 17.95 25.22 -3.68
N PHE A 60 18.28 24.11 -4.33
CA PHE A 60 19.10 24.11 -5.54
C PHE A 60 18.42 24.85 -6.69
N ILE A 61 17.17 24.50 -6.98
CA ILE A 61 16.37 25.13 -8.05
C ILE A 61 16.17 26.61 -7.74
N THR A 62 15.79 26.96 -6.51
CA THR A 62 15.61 28.37 -6.11
C THR A 62 16.88 29.18 -6.31
N SER A 63 18.05 28.61 -5.98
CA SER A 63 19.34 29.27 -6.19
C SER A 63 19.63 29.53 -7.67
N LEU A 64 19.33 28.55 -8.53
CA LEU A 64 19.46 28.71 -9.97
C LEU A 64 18.46 29.74 -10.53
N ASP A 65 17.20 29.70 -10.10
CA ASP A 65 16.18 30.65 -10.52
C ASP A 65 16.55 32.09 -10.15
N PHE A 66 17.07 32.30 -8.93
CA PHE A 66 17.57 33.60 -8.51
C PHE A 66 18.80 34.04 -9.28
N GLY A 67 19.75 33.13 -9.50
CA GLY A 67 21.00 33.41 -10.21
C GLY A 67 20.74 33.78 -11.68
N LEU A 68 19.98 32.94 -12.38
CA LEU A 68 19.61 33.14 -13.77
C LEU A 68 18.68 34.33 -13.94
N GLY A 69 17.71 34.52 -13.04
CA GLY A 69 16.81 35.67 -13.05
C GLY A 69 17.57 36.99 -12.94
N ARG A 70 18.55 37.09 -12.02
CA ARG A 70 19.40 38.29 -11.90
C ARG A 70 20.30 38.50 -13.11
N LEU A 71 20.83 37.43 -13.69
CA LEU A 71 21.63 37.51 -14.92
C LEU A 71 20.81 38.05 -16.08
N MET A 72 19.59 37.57 -16.26
CA MET A 72 18.71 38.02 -17.34
C MET A 72 18.37 39.51 -17.22
N VAL A 73 18.05 39.99 -16.01
CA VAL A 73 17.78 41.42 -15.78
C VAL A 73 19.02 42.27 -16.07
N THR A 74 20.22 41.79 -15.75
CA THR A 74 21.45 42.54 -16.05
C THR A 74 21.80 42.57 -17.54
N LEU A 75 21.47 41.51 -18.29
CA LEU A 75 21.84 41.37 -19.70
C LEU A 75 20.81 41.99 -20.66
N PHE A 76 19.52 41.93 -20.31
CA PHE A 76 18.42 42.33 -21.18
C PHE A 76 17.55 43.46 -20.61
N GLY A 77 17.82 43.88 -19.37
CA GLY A 77 17.16 45.02 -18.72
C GLY A 77 17.89 46.33 -18.92
#